data_AF-A6EMS1-F1
#
_entry.id   AF-A6EMS1-F1
#
_cell.length_a   1.000
_cell.length_b   1.000
_cell.length_c   1.000
_cell.angle_alpha   90.00
_cell.angle_beta   90.00
_cell.angle_gamma   90.00
#
_symmetry.space_group_name_H-M   'P 1'
#
loop_
_entity.id
_entity.type
_entity.pdbx_description
1 polymer ?
#
loop_
_entity_poly.entity_id
_entity_poly.type
_entity_poly.pdbx_seq_one_letter_code
_entity_poly.pdbx_strand_id
1 'polypeptide(L)'
;MKSSRTIIKIVLAILLLLCLLDMPYGFYQFVRFVALIGFGILAYNVSEKGNKTEMFIYGGLAVLFQPFFKIALGREIWNIVDVIIALGLIIPLATNLKKDNIR
;
A
#
# COMPACT_ATOMS: atom_id res chain seq x y z
N MET A 1 -14.36 7.57 12.42
CA MET A 1 -12.93 7.25 12.16
C MET A 1 -12.68 6.52 10.80
N LYS A 2 -13.50 6.73 9.76
CA LYS A 2 -13.35 6.10 8.43
C LYS A 2 -12.25 6.80 7.60
N SER A 3 -12.07 8.12 7.79
CA SER A 3 -11.16 8.98 7.02
C SER A 3 -9.68 8.67 7.19
N SER A 4 -9.19 8.34 8.39
CA SER A 4 -7.74 8.17 8.62
C SER A 4 -7.14 7.00 7.82
N ARG A 5 -7.87 5.88 7.69
CA ARG A 5 -7.43 4.75 6.85
C ARG A 5 -7.44 5.11 5.38
N THR A 6 -8.43 5.87 4.93
CA THR A 6 -8.49 6.37 3.55
C THR A 6 -7.28 7.25 3.23
N ILE A 7 -6.91 8.16 4.13
CA ILE A 7 -5.73 9.01 3.97
C ILE A 7 -4.47 8.15 3.83
N ILE A 8 -4.27 7.15 4.70
CA ILE A 8 -3.12 6.23 4.61
C ILE A 8 -3.08 5.54 3.23
N LYS A 9 -4.22 5.02 2.74
CA LYS A 9 -4.28 4.37 1.43
C LYS A 9 -3.94 5.32 0.27
N ILE A 10 -4.44 6.56 0.32
CA ILE A 10 -4.14 7.58 -0.70
C ILE A 10 -2.66 7.96 -0.68
N VAL A 11 -2.11 8.24 0.50
CA VAL A 11 -0.70 8.62 0.66
C VAL A 11 0.21 7.49 0.16
N LEU A 12 -0.07 6.24 0.55
CA LEU A 12 0.66 5.07 0.05
C LEU A 12 0.57 4.92 -1.47
N ALA A 13 -0.63 5.07 -2.05
CA ALA A 13 -0.79 4.98 -3.49
C ALA A 13 0.01 6.06 -4.24
N ILE A 14 0.01 7.31 -3.74
CA ILE A 14 0.79 8.40 -4.33
C ILE A 14 2.29 8.11 -4.22
N LEU A 15 2.76 7.64 -3.06
CA LEU A 15 4.17 7.28 -2.85
C LEU A 15 4.62 6.14 -3.78
N LEU A 16 3.79 5.11 -3.95
CA LEU A 16 4.07 3.99 -4.87
C LEU A 16 4.08 4.45 -6.34
N LEU A 17 3.18 5.35 -6.74
CA LEU A 17 3.17 5.92 -8.09
C LEU A 17 4.36 6.87 -8.32
N LEU A 18 4.82 7.58 -7.28
CA LEU A 18 6.03 8.40 -7.35
C LEU A 18 7.29 7.55 -7.58
N CYS A 19 7.33 6.31 -7.09
CA CYS A 19 8.41 5.35 -7.38
C CYS A 19 8.49 4.97 -8.87
N LEU A 20 7.42 5.18 -9.64
CA LEU A 20 7.43 4.92 -11.09
C LEU A 20 8.34 5.88 -11.86
N LEU A 21 8.65 7.03 -11.27
CA LEU A 21 9.64 7.98 -11.79
C LEU A 21 11.04 7.53 -11.40
N ASP A 22 12.05 7.87 -12.22
CA ASP A 22 13.45 7.63 -11.90
C ASP A 22 13.91 8.52 -10.74
N MET A 23 13.72 8.03 -9.53
CA MET A 23 14.15 8.68 -8.28
C MET A 23 15.50 8.13 -7.79
N PRO A 24 16.21 8.83 -6.89
CA PRO A 24 17.43 8.32 -6.30
C PRO A 24 17.14 7.10 -5.42
N TYR A 25 18.11 6.18 -5.32
CA TYR A 25 17.96 4.91 -4.59
C TYR A 25 17.43 5.07 -3.14
N GLY A 26 17.87 6.13 -2.44
CA GLY A 26 17.42 6.40 -1.07
C GLY A 26 15.91 6.69 -0.96
N PHE A 27 15.29 7.25 -2.01
CA PHE A 27 13.85 7.50 -2.02
C PHE A 27 13.06 6.18 -2.03
N TYR A 28 13.47 5.20 -2.83
CA TYR A 28 12.83 3.88 -2.83
C TYR A 28 12.93 3.16 -1.48
N GLN A 29 14.08 3.29 -0.80
CA GLN A 29 14.25 2.73 0.54
C GLN A 29 13.32 3.41 1.56
N PHE A 30 13.19 4.73 1.49
CA PHE A 30 12.26 5.49 2.30
C PHE A 30 10.81 5.07 2.05
N VAL A 31 10.39 4.99 0.79
CA VAL A 31 9.03 4.57 0.42
C VAL A 31 8.73 3.16 0.93
N ARG A 32 9.68 2.22 0.84
CA ARG A 32 9.52 0.86 1.40
C ARG A 32 9.32 0.87 2.91
N PHE A 33 10.07 1.69 3.64
CA PHE A 33 9.90 1.83 5.08
C PHE A 33 8.52 2.40 5.43
N VAL A 34 8.08 3.44 4.71
CA VAL A 34 6.73 4.02 4.89
C VAL A 34 5.64 3.02 4.51
N ALA A 35 5.84 2.26 3.43
CA ALA A 35 4.92 1.21 2.99
C ALA A 35 4.79 0.09 4.01
N LEU A 36 5.90 -0.38 4.59
CA LEU A 36 5.92 -1.36 5.68
C LEU A 36 5.06 -0.87 6.86
N ILE A 37 5.28 0.35 7.33
CA ILE A 37 4.52 0.92 8.46
C ILE A 37 3.05 1.07 8.09
N GLY A 38 2.76 1.64 6.91
CA GLY A 38 1.40 1.87 6.44
C GLY A 38 0.60 0.57 6.28
N PHE A 39 1.19 -0.46 5.66
CA PHE A 39 0.58 -1.78 5.53
C PHE A 39 0.46 -2.50 6.88
N GLY A 40 1.44 -2.34 7.78
CA GLY A 40 1.35 -2.86 9.15
C GLY A 40 0.16 -2.28 9.93
N ILE A 41 -0.02 -0.95 9.88
CA ILE A 41 -1.17 -0.28 10.52
C ILE A 41 -2.50 -0.72 9.90
N LEU A 42 -2.54 -0.88 8.57
CA LEU A 42 -3.72 -1.41 7.88
C LEU A 42 -4.02 -2.84 8.32
N ALA A 43 -3.03 -3.74 8.32
CA ALA A 43 -3.18 -5.13 8.74
C ALA A 43 -3.71 -5.23 10.18
N TYR A 44 -3.16 -4.44 11.11
CA TYR A 44 -3.64 -4.37 12.49
C TYR A 44 -5.11 -3.93 12.56
N ASN A 45 -5.46 -2.85 11.86
CA ASN A 45 -6.84 -2.35 11.81
C ASN A 45 -7.83 -3.38 11.26
N VAL A 46 -7.41 -4.20 10.29
CA VAL A 46 -8.30 -5.19 9.69
C VAL A 46 -8.38 -6.47 10.52
N SER A 47 -7.32 -6.77 11.28
CA SER A 47 -7.35 -7.85 12.29
C SER A 47 -8.38 -7.59 13.38
N GLU A 48 -8.51 -6.34 13.85
CA GLU A 48 -9.53 -5.96 14.85
C GLU A 48 -10.96 -6.11 14.31
N LYS A 49 -11.14 -5.99 13.00
CA LYS A 49 -12.45 -6.15 12.35
C LYS A 49 -12.80 -7.61 12.03
N GLY A 50 -11.94 -8.57 12.38
CA GLY A 50 -12.16 -10.00 12.13
C GLY A 50 -12.04 -10.43 10.67
N ASN A 51 -11.65 -9.54 9.75
CA ASN A 51 -11.48 -9.87 8.34
C ASN A 51 -10.07 -10.43 8.08
N LYS A 52 -9.93 -11.73 8.35
CA LYS A 52 -8.65 -12.46 8.26
C LYS A 52 -8.02 -12.39 6.87
N THR A 53 -8.81 -12.41 5.81
CA THR A 53 -8.30 -12.38 4.43
C THR A 53 -7.55 -11.08 4.14
N GLU A 54 -8.15 -9.93 4.44
CA GLU A 54 -7.50 -8.63 4.24
C GLU A 54 -6.28 -8.43 5.16
N MET A 55 -6.32 -8.99 6.37
CA MET A 55 -5.15 -9.00 7.27
C MET A 55 -3.97 -9.74 6.63
N PHE A 56 -4.18 -10.94 6.07
CA PHE A 56 -3.11 -11.67 5.38
C PHE A 56 -2.60 -10.94 4.15
N ILE A 57 -3.49 -10.28 3.39
CA ILE A 57 -3.09 -9.47 2.23
C ILE A 57 -2.19 -8.32 2.68
N TYR A 58 -2.64 -7.47 3.62
CA TYR A 58 -1.84 -6.34 4.09
C TYR A 58 -0.57 -6.77 4.84
N GLY A 59 -0.62 -7.87 5.59
CA GLY A 59 0.57 -8.47 6.22
C GLY A 59 1.58 -8.97 5.19
N GLY A 60 1.12 -9.66 4.14
CA GLY A 60 1.96 -10.10 3.03
C GLY A 60 2.58 -8.93 2.27
N LEU A 61 1.83 -7.84 2.07
CA LEU A 61 2.35 -6.59 1.51
C LEU A 61 3.40 -5.94 2.42
N ALA A 62 3.18 -5.91 3.74
CA ALA A 62 4.19 -5.42 4.67
C ALA A 62 5.50 -6.21 4.57
N VAL A 63 5.41 -7.54 4.49
CA VAL A 63 6.58 -8.43 4.29
C VAL A 63 7.24 -8.21 2.93
N LEU A 64 6.46 -7.97 1.87
CA LEU A 64 6.98 -7.70 0.53
C LEU A 64 7.79 -6.39 0.51
N PHE A 65 7.26 -5.33 1.14
CA PHE A 65 7.90 -4.00 1.19
C PHE A 65 8.92 -3.84 2.31
N GLN A 66 9.26 -4.91 3.04
CA GLN A 66 10.20 -4.79 4.15
C GLN A 66 11.58 -4.31 3.65
N PRO A 67 12.22 -3.36 4.33
CA PRO A 67 13.54 -2.86 3.96
C PRO A 67 14.69 -3.73 4.49
N PHE A 68 14.39 -4.77 5.30
CA PHE A 68 15.38 -5.62 5.95
C PHE A 68 16.00 -6.66 5.00
N PHE A 69 15.18 -7.25 4.13
CA PHE A 69 15.65 -8.20 3.12
C PHE A 69 15.69 -7.53 1.75
N LYS A 70 16.87 -7.47 1.14
CA LYS A 70 17.02 -7.01 -0.24
C LYS A 70 16.42 -8.05 -1.19
N ILE A 71 15.17 -7.84 -1.59
CA ILE A 71 14.59 -8.59 -2.71
C ILE A 71 14.98 -7.89 -4.03
N ALA A 72 15.99 -8.44 -4.70
CA ALA A 72 16.54 -7.91 -5.94
C ALA A 72 15.70 -8.34 -7.16
N LEU A 73 14.44 -7.93 -7.21
CA LEU A 73 13.53 -8.21 -8.35
C LEU A 73 13.85 -7.34 -9.60
N GLY A 74 14.78 -6.39 -9.49
CA GLY A 74 15.04 -5.42 -10.56
C GLY A 74 13.98 -4.30 -10.61
N ARG A 75 14.32 -3.16 -11.23
CA ARG A 75 13.49 -1.95 -11.24
C ARG A 75 12.14 -2.18 -11.93
N GLU A 76 12.14 -2.88 -13.06
CA GLU A 76 10.93 -3.18 -13.85
C GLU A 76 9.89 -3.96 -13.05
N ILE A 77 10.29 -5.03 -12.36
CA ILE A 77 9.35 -5.85 -11.58
C ILE A 77 8.81 -5.05 -10.39
N TRP A 78 9.65 -4.26 -9.73
CA TRP A 78 9.21 -3.39 -8.64
C TRP A 78 8.20 -2.34 -9.11
N ASN A 79 8.41 -1.74 -10.28
CA ASN A 79 7.46 -0.81 -10.88
C ASN A 79 6.10 -1.47 -11.14
N ILE A 80 6.09 -2.69 -11.70
CA ILE A 80 4.86 -3.45 -11.93
C ILE A 80 4.14 -3.74 -10.59
N VAL A 81 4.88 -4.18 -9.58
CA VAL A 81 4.36 -4.46 -8.24
C VAL A 81 3.76 -3.19 -7.62
N ASP A 82 4.47 -2.07 -7.70
CA ASP A 82 4.02 -0.78 -7.16
C ASP A 82 2.73 -0.29 -7.83
N VAL A 83 2.62 -0.44 -9.16
CA VAL A 83 1.38 -0.11 -9.90
C VAL A 83 0.22 -1.00 -9.48
N ILE A 84 0.41 -2.32 -9.42
CA ILE A 84 -0.64 -3.27 -9.03
C ILE A 84 -1.16 -2.93 -7.63
N ILE A 85 -0.27 -2.62 -6.70
CA ILE A 85 -0.64 -2.32 -5.31
C ILE A 85 -1.31 -0.94 -5.20
N ALA A 86 -0.80 0.06 -5.91
CA ALA A 86 -1.46 1.37 -5.98
C ALA A 86 -2.90 1.23 -6.49
N LEU A 87 -3.13 0.46 -7.56
CA LEU A 87 -4.47 0.16 -8.07
C LEU A 87 -5.32 -0.61 -7.04
N GLY A 88 -4.75 -1.61 -6.37
CA GLY A 88 -5.40 -2.38 -5.31
C GLY A 88 -5.82 -1.53 -4.10
N LEU A 89 -5.15 -0.40 -3.85
CA LEU A 89 -5.52 0.57 -2.82
C LEU A 89 -6.58 1.56 -3.31
N ILE A 90 -6.52 2.00 -4.56
CA ILE A 90 -7.40 3.03 -5.15
C ILE A 90 -8.77 2.47 -5.55
N ILE A 91 -8.84 1.30 -6.20
CA ILE A 91 -10.10 0.74 -6.74
C ILE A 91 -11.16 0.55 -5.65
N PRO A 92 -10.85 -0.07 -4.48
CA PRO A 92 -11.82 -0.21 -3.40
C PRO A 92 -12.24 1.15 -2.82
N LEU A 93 -11.33 2.13 -2.82
CA LEU A 93 -11.65 3.47 -2.35
C LEU A 93 -12.66 4.16 -3.28
N ALA A 94 -12.44 4.12 -4.59
CA ALA A 94 -13.33 4.71 -5.58
C ALA A 94 -14.74 4.07 -5.56
N THR A 95 -14.82 2.75 -5.39
CA THR A 95 -16.10 2.03 -5.25
C THR A 95 -16.82 2.36 -3.94
N ASN A 96 -16.10 2.56 -2.83
CA ASN A 96 -16.70 3.00 -1.57
C ASN A 96 -17.19 4.46 -1.63
N LEU A 97 -16.53 5.35 -2.37
CA LEU A 97 -16.98 6.73 -2.60
C LEU A 97 -18.25 6.77 -3.45
N LYS A 98 -18.35 5.92 -4.49
CA LYS A 98 -19.56 5.80 -5.30
C LYS A 98 -20.75 5.26 -4.50
N LYS A 99 -20.50 4.43 -3.47
CA LYS A 99 -21.54 3.86 -2.61
C LYS A 99 -22.11 4.86 -1.59
N ASP A 100 -21.35 5.86 -1.18
CA ASP A 100 -21.84 6.98 -0.34
C ASP A 100 -22.61 8.02 -1.18
N ASN A 101 -22.30 8.19 -2.47
CA ASN A 101 -22.95 9.17 -3.37
C ASN A 101 -24.30 8.71 -3.97
N ILE A 102 -24.70 7.46 -3.72
CA ILE A 102 -25.96 6.86 -4.22
C ILE A 102 -26.91 6.55 -3.04
N ARG A 103 -26.63 7.04 -1.84
CA ARG A 103 -27.54 6.97 -0.68
C ARG A 103 -28.02 8.36 -0.30
#